data_AF-A0A7C1QIY0-F1
#
_entry.id   AF-A0A7C1QIY0-F1
#
_cell.length_a   1.000
_cell.length_b   1.000
_cell.length_c   1.000
_cell.angle_alpha   90.00
_cell.angle_beta   90.00
_cell.angle_gamma   90.00
#
_symmetry.space_group_name_H-M   'P 1'
#
loop_
_entity.id
_entity.type
_entity.pdbx_description
1 polymer ?
#
loop_
_entity_poly.entity_id
_entity_poly.type
_entity_poly.pdbx_seq_one_letter_code
_entity_poly.pdbx_strand_id
1 'polypeptide(L)' 'MTSESNTNFRKIARDFKGRIELMKKTELQKIESLFLEIYELGLQDYIQKEKKRYPNKSHKEIIIDMYQFHDRLRGGRK' A
#
# COMPACT_ATOMS: atom_id res chain seq x y z
N MET A 1 -9.85 31.91 10.44
CA MET A 1 -8.87 30.85 10.07
C MET A 1 -7.89 30.74 11.23
N THR A 2 -7.70 29.65 11.99
CA THR A 2 -7.96 28.22 11.83
C THR A 2 -7.91 27.56 13.24
N SER A 3 -9.05 27.25 13.86
CA SER A 3 -9.12 26.44 15.09
C SER A 3 -9.46 24.97 14.82
N GLU A 4 -9.85 24.64 13.60
CA GLU A 4 -10.25 23.29 13.18
C GLU A 4 -9.07 22.37 12.83
N SER A 5 -7.87 22.91 12.58
CA SER A 5 -6.68 22.13 12.21
C SER A 5 -6.01 21.40 13.39
N ASN A 6 -6.07 21.98 14.60
CA ASN A 6 -5.38 21.44 15.77
C ASN A 6 -6.06 20.21 16.38
N THR A 7 -7.38 20.10 16.27
CA THR A 7 -8.16 18.96 16.79
C THR A 7 -7.89 17.68 16.00
N ASN A 8 -7.54 17.83 14.71
CA ASN A 8 -7.27 16.70 13.82
C ASN A 8 -5.87 16.11 14.04
N PHE A 9 -4.86 16.96 14.27
CA PHE A 9 -3.48 16.51 14.41
C PHE A 9 -3.25 15.61 15.64
N ARG A 10 -3.87 15.93 16.78
CA ARG A 10 -3.76 15.09 18.00
C ARG A 10 -4.41 13.72 17.83
N LYS A 11 -5.52 13.64 17.10
CA LYS A 11 -6.19 12.37 16.80
C LYS A 11 -5.32 11.51 15.89
N ILE A 12 -4.79 12.09 14.82
CA ILE A 12 -3.87 11.43 13.90
C ILE A 12 -2.61 10.93 14.62
N ALA A 13 -2.01 11.76 15.47
CA ALA A 13 -0.83 11.39 16.25
C ALA A 13 -1.12 10.26 17.25
N ARG A 14 -2.30 10.26 17.89
CA ARG A 14 -2.72 9.19 18.80
C ARG A 14 -2.96 7.87 18.06
N ASP A 15 -3.65 7.93 16.92
CA ASP A 15 -3.90 6.75 16.08
C ASP A 15 -2.59 6.15 15.55
N PHE A 16 -1.66 7.01 15.14
CA PHE A 16 -0.33 6.59 14.71
C PHE A 16 0.45 5.93 15.86
N LYS A 17 0.47 6.54 17.05
CA LYS A 17 1.11 5.97 18.25
C LYS A 17 0.51 4.60 18.61
N GLY A 18 -0.82 4.47 18.58
CA GLY A 18 -1.50 3.21 18.84
C GLY A 18 -1.11 2.11 17.85
N ARG A 19 -0.99 2.44 16.56
CA ARG A 19 -0.52 1.50 15.53
C ARG A 19 0.94 1.09 15.75
N ILE A 20 1.82 2.02 16.14
CA ILE A 20 3.23 1.72 16.45
C ILE A 20 3.34 0.83 17.69
N GLU A 21 2.56 1.08 18.73
CA GLU A 21 2.55 0.23 19.93
C GLU A 21 1.99 -1.16 19.64
N LEU A 22 0.96 -1.27 18.81
CA LEU A 22 0.43 -2.55 18.35
C LEU A 22 1.48 -3.33 17.57
N MET A 23 2.17 -2.69 16.62
CA MET A 23 3.28 -3.31 15.87
C MET A 23 4.42 -3.75 16.79
N LYS A 24 4.81 -2.93 17.78
CA LYS A 24 5.85 -3.33 18.76
C LYS A 24 5.48 -4.55 19.60
N LYS A 25 4.18 -4.76 19.87
CA LYS A 25 3.66 -5.89 20.65
C LYS A 25 3.36 -7.12 19.79
N THR A 26 3.46 -6.99 18.47
CA THR A 26 3.19 -8.08 17.53
C THR A 26 4.50 -8.76 17.19
N GLU A 27 4.54 -10.08 17.24
CA GLU A 27 5.70 -10.85 16.82
C GLU A 27 6.04 -10.55 15.36
N LEU A 28 7.33 -10.41 15.05
CA LEU A 28 7.80 -10.02 13.72
C LEU A 28 7.20 -10.90 12.60
N GLN A 29 7.14 -12.21 12.84
CA GLN A 29 6.54 -13.17 11.90
C GLN A 29 5.08 -12.85 11.56
N LYS A 30 4.28 -12.41 12.55
CA LYS A 30 2.89 -12.02 12.33
C LYS A 30 2.78 -10.71 11.55
N ILE A 31 3.71 -9.78 11.78
CA ILE A 31 3.79 -8.53 11.00
C ILE A 31 4.14 -8.84 9.54
N GLU A 32 5.09 -9.74 9.31
CA GLU A 32 5.48 -10.20 7.97
C GLU A 32 4.29 -10.86 7.27
N SER A 33 3.56 -11.76 7.93
CA SER A 33 2.33 -12.35 7.40
C SER A 33 1.29 -11.28 7.03
N LEU A 34 1.01 -10.34 7.94
CA LEU A 34 0.07 -9.25 7.69
C LEU A 34 0.51 -8.37 6.50
N PHE A 35 1.81 -8.10 6.39
CA PHE A 35 2.35 -7.34 5.27
C PHE A 35 2.15 -8.06 3.94
N LEU A 36 2.44 -9.36 3.90
CA LEU A 36 2.24 -10.19 2.71
C LEU A 36 0.75 -10.27 2.33
N GLU A 37 -0.15 -10.45 3.29
CA GLU A 37 -1.59 -10.45 3.05
C GLU A 37 -2.08 -9.13 2.46
N ILE A 38 -1.67 -8.00 3.04
CA ILE A 38 -2.04 -6.67 2.53
C ILE A 38 -1.48 -6.46 1.12
N TYR A 39 -0.24 -6.88 0.88
CA TYR A 39 0.39 -6.78 -0.43
C TYR A 39 -0.35 -7.63 -1.48
N GLU A 40 -0.70 -8.86 -1.14
CA GLU A 40 -1.44 -9.77 -2.01
C GLU A 40 -2.83 -9.22 -2.33
N LEU A 41 -3.56 -8.70 -1.34
CA LEU A 41 -4.85 -8.04 -1.55
C LEU A 41 -4.74 -6.86 -2.51
N GLY A 42 -3.72 -6.01 -2.33
CA GLY A 42 -3.47 -4.88 -3.21
C GLY A 42 -3.13 -5.30 -4.64
N LEU A 43 -2.32 -6.36 -4.78
CA LEU A 43 -1.95 -6.92 -6.08
C LEU A 43 -3.16 -7.50 -6.82
N GLN A 44 -4.02 -8.25 -6.11
CA GLN A 44 -5.24 -8.82 -6.68
C GLN A 44 -6.22 -7.73 -7.12
N ASP A 45 -6.43 -6.68 -6.31
CA ASP A 45 -7.28 -5.55 -6.70
C ASP A 45 -6.73 -4.82 -7.93
N TYR A 46 -5.43 -4.58 -7.99
CA TYR A 46 -4.78 -3.99 -9.17
C TYR A 46 -4.99 -4.86 -10.42
N ILE A 47 -4.73 -6.17 -10.30
CA ILE A 47 -4.93 -7.14 -11.37
C ILE A 47 -6.37 -7.13 -11.89
N GLN A 48 -7.36 -7.13 -10.99
CA GLN A 48 -8.77 -7.11 -11.36
C GLN A 48 -9.13 -5.82 -12.11
N LYS A 49 -8.62 -4.67 -11.68
CA LYS A 49 -8.82 -3.38 -12.36
C LYS A 49 -8.22 -3.37 -13.76
N GLU A 50 -6.99 -3.85 -13.90
CA GLU A 50 -6.33 -3.93 -15.20
C GLU A 50 -7.00 -4.95 -16.12
N LYS A 51 -7.50 -6.07 -15.61
CA LYS A 51 -8.31 -7.02 -16.39
C LYS A 51 -9.62 -6.43 -16.87
N LYS A 52 -10.29 -5.60 -16.06
CA LYS A 52 -11.51 -4.89 -16.49
C LYS A 52 -11.22 -3.90 -17.62
N ARG A 53 -10.05 -3.25 -17.59
CA ARG A 53 -9.62 -2.28 -18.62
C ARG A 53 -9.06 -2.95 -19.87
N TYR A 54 -8.34 -4.05 -19.70
CA TYR A 54 -7.66 -4.81 -20.75
C TYR A 54 -7.96 -6.31 -20.61
N PRO A 55 -9.16 -6.77 -21.04
CA PRO A 55 -9.59 -8.17 -20.83
C PRO A 55 -8.62 -9.21 -21.42
N ASN A 56 -7.98 -8.84 -22.52
CA ASN A 56 -7.08 -9.71 -23.29
C ASN A 56 -5.68 -9.84 -22.67
N LYS A 57 -5.24 -8.90 -21.80
CA LYS A 57 -3.93 -9.00 -21.15
C LYS A 57 -3.92 -10.14 -20.16
N SER A 58 -2.93 -11.02 -20.21
CA SER A 58 -2.72 -12.06 -19.21
C SER A 58 -2.32 -11.46 -17.85
N HIS A 59 -2.51 -12.22 -16.76
CA HIS A 59 -2.03 -11.83 -15.44
C HIS A 59 -0.53 -11.53 -15.42
N LYS A 60 0.25 -12.34 -16.14
CA LYS A 60 1.70 -12.18 -16.24
C LYS A 60 2.06 -10.82 -16.86
N GLU A 61 1.40 -10.44 -17.95
CA GLU A 61 1.64 -9.16 -18.61
C GLU A 61 1.28 -7.98 -17.71
N ILE A 62 0.14 -8.05 -17.00
CA ILE A 62 -0.28 -7.02 -16.05
C ILE A 62 0.76 -6.81 -14.95
N ILE A 63 1.30 -7.91 -14.40
CA ILE A 63 2.33 -7.85 -13.35
C ILE A 63 3.63 -7.27 -13.92
N ILE A 64 4.06 -7.69 -15.11
CA ILE A 64 5.27 -7.17 -15.75
C ILE A 64 5.14 -5.66 -16.01
N ASP A 65 3.99 -5.21 -16.53
CA ASP A 65 3.71 -3.79 -16.79
C ASP A 65 3.78 -2.96 -15.49
N MET A 66 3.23 -3.50 -14.40
CA MET A 66 3.28 -2.87 -13.07
C MET A 66 4.73 -2.64 -12.61
N TYR A 67 5.59 -3.65 -12.74
CA TYR A 67 7.01 -3.55 -12.37
C TYR A 67 7.77 -2.58 -13.28
N GLN A 68 7.56 -2.66 -14.60
CA GLN A 68 8.20 -1.74 -15.54
C GLN A 68 7.78 -0.28 -15.29
N PHE A 69 6.52 -0.05 -14.94
CA PHE A 69 6.03 1.27 -14.57
C PHE A 69 6.74 1.80 -13.31
N HIS A 70 6.86 0.96 -12.28
CA HIS A 70 7.60 1.30 -11.07
C HIS A 70 9.08 1.62 -11.35
N ASP A 71 9.75 0.83 -12.19
CA ASP A 71 11.15 1.06 -12.55
C ASP A 71 11.35 2.36 -13.32
N ARG A 72 10.42 2.73 -14.21
CA ARG A 72 10.43 4.03 -14.90
C ARG A 72 10.25 5.19 -13.92
N LEU A 73 9.34 5.07 -12.96
CA LEU A 73 9.17 6.08 -11.91
C LEU A 73 10.41 6.22 -11.02
N ARG A 74 11.11 5.12 -10.75
CA ARG A 74 12.36 5.12 -9.98
C ARG A 74 13.53 5.67 -10.78
N GLY A 75 13.57 5.40 -12.09
CA GLY A 75 14.59 5.85 -13.03
C GLY A 75 14.53 7.34 -13.40
N GLY A 76 13.41 8.02 -13.16
CA GLY A 76 13.24 9.47 -13.39
C GLY A 76 13.93 10.39 -12.36
N ARG A 77 14.76 9.86 -11.46
CA ARG A 77 15.56 10.62 -10.47
C ARG A 77 17.07 10.49 -10.73
N LYS A 78 17.51 10.61 -11.98
CA LYS A 78 18.91 10.81 -12.33
C LYS A 78 19.08 12.12 -13.07
#